data_AF-M1EC31-F1
#
_entry.id   AF-M1EC31-F1
#
_cell.length_a   1.000
_cell.length_b   1.000
_cell.length_c   1.000
_cell.angle_alpha   90.00
_cell.angle_beta   90.00
_cell.angle_gamma   90.00
#
_symmetry.space_group_name_H-M   'P 1'
#
loop_
_entity.id
_entity.type
_entity.pdbx_description
1 polymer ?
#
loop_
_entity_poly.entity_id
_entity_poly.type
_entity_poly.pdbx_seq_one_letter_code
_entity_poly.pdbx_strand_id
1 'polypeptide(L)'
;NPDGVIVGNYRCSLAGRDLNRHYKTILKESFPCIWYTRNMIKRLLEEREVLLYCDFHGHSRKNNIFLYGCNNNDRKYWLHERVFPLMLSKNAPDKFSFQSCNFKVQKCKEGTGRVVMWRMGILNSYTMESTFGGST
;
A
#
# COMPACT_ATOMS: atom_id res chain seq x y z
N ASN A 1 10.33 7.96 -4.27
CA ASN A 1 10.76 8.14 -5.68
C ASN A 1 11.35 9.54 -5.84
N PRO A 2 12.47 9.88 -5.19
CA PRO A 2 12.99 11.25 -5.23
C PRO A 2 13.44 11.65 -6.65
N ASP A 3 14.04 10.71 -7.37
CA ASP A 3 14.47 10.84 -8.75
C ASP A 3 13.32 11.16 -9.70
N GLY A 4 12.19 10.44 -9.61
CA GLY A 4 11.00 10.75 -10.39
C GLY A 4 10.41 12.12 -10.06
N VAL A 5 10.38 12.51 -8.78
CA VAL A 5 9.82 13.80 -8.34
C VAL A 5 10.61 14.97 -8.93
N ILE A 6 11.94 14.92 -8.87
CA ILE A 6 12.82 16.01 -9.34
C ILE A 6 12.60 16.31 -10.82
N VAL A 7 12.32 15.28 -11.64
CA VAL A 7 12.09 15.44 -13.08
C VAL A 7 10.62 15.61 -13.45
N GLY A 8 9.72 15.76 -12.48
CA GLY A 8 8.29 15.94 -12.72
C GLY A 8 7.57 14.67 -13.20
N ASN A 9 8.13 13.48 -12.97
CA ASN A 9 7.46 12.23 -13.33
C ASN A 9 6.26 11.97 -12.41
N TYR A 10 5.11 11.72 -13.03
CA TYR A 10 3.88 11.38 -12.31
C TYR A 10 3.91 9.97 -11.68
N ARG A 11 4.47 8.98 -12.38
CA ARG A 11 4.28 7.55 -12.05
C ARG A 11 5.55 6.73 -11.85
N CYS A 12 6.58 7.01 -12.63
CA CYS A 12 7.75 6.15 -12.75
C CYS A 12 9.01 6.78 -12.13
N SER A 13 9.99 5.95 -11.80
CA SER A 13 11.36 6.39 -11.52
C SER A 13 12.01 7.02 -12.76
N LEU A 14 13.19 7.59 -12.61
CA LEU A 14 13.96 8.15 -13.73
C LEU A 14 14.28 7.09 -14.80
N ALA A 15 14.40 5.82 -14.41
CA ALA A 15 14.57 4.67 -15.31
C ALA A 15 13.26 4.20 -15.99
N GLY A 16 12.17 4.97 -15.89
CA GLY A 16 10.88 4.65 -16.51
C GLY A 16 10.14 3.47 -15.87
N ARG A 17 10.47 3.08 -14.63
CA ARG A 17 9.86 1.93 -13.95
C ARG A 17 8.81 2.36 -12.93
N ASP A 18 7.63 1.73 -12.95
CA ASP A 18 6.64 1.85 -11.87
C ASP A 18 7.15 1.06 -10.65
N LEU A 19 7.68 1.79 -9.65
CA LEU A 19 8.27 1.19 -8.45
C LEU A 19 7.25 0.32 -7.70
N ASN A 20 5.97 0.70 -7.68
CA ASN A 20 4.93 -0.07 -7.00
C ASN A 20 4.44 -1.29 -7.81
N ARG A 21 5.23 -1.77 -8.76
CA ARG A 21 5.06 -3.09 -9.41
C ARG A 21 6.23 -4.03 -9.17
N HIS A 22 7.28 -3.55 -8.51
CA HIS A 22 8.56 -4.23 -8.41
C HIS A 22 8.95 -4.55 -6.97
N TYR A 23 8.03 -4.58 -6.01
CA TYR A 23 8.36 -4.94 -4.63
C TYR A 23 8.85 -6.38 -4.47
N LYS A 24 8.53 -7.29 -5.41
CA LYS A 24 9.08 -8.65 -5.43
C LYS A 24 10.50 -8.75 -5.98
N THR A 25 11.06 -7.66 -6.50
CA THR A 25 12.38 -7.68 -7.16
C THR A 25 13.49 -8.09 -6.19
N ILE A 26 14.51 -8.74 -6.74
CA ILE A 26 15.78 -9.02 -6.07
C ILE A 26 16.91 -8.08 -6.58
N LEU A 27 16.61 -7.26 -7.59
CA LEU A 27 17.59 -6.41 -8.28
C LEU A 27 17.86 -5.15 -7.46
N LYS A 28 18.81 -5.23 -6.53
CA LYS A 28 19.21 -4.12 -5.66
C LYS A 28 19.61 -2.88 -6.45
N GLU A 29 20.48 -3.04 -7.45
CA GLU A 29 21.03 -1.90 -8.20
C GLU A 29 19.96 -1.18 -9.05
N SER A 30 18.95 -1.90 -9.54
CA SER A 30 17.86 -1.30 -10.32
C SER A 30 16.73 -0.73 -9.47
N PHE A 31 16.55 -1.23 -8.24
CA PHE A 31 15.48 -0.82 -7.33
C PHE A 31 15.98 -0.61 -5.89
N PRO A 32 16.98 0.25 -5.67
CA PRO A 32 17.64 0.37 -4.36
C PRO A 32 16.65 0.79 -3.27
N CYS A 33 15.78 1.76 -3.55
CA CYS A 33 14.77 2.22 -2.59
C CYS A 33 13.85 1.08 -2.09
N ILE A 34 13.40 0.21 -3.00
CA ILE A 34 12.54 -0.93 -2.68
C ILE A 34 13.32 -1.96 -1.86
N TRP A 35 14.54 -2.29 -2.30
CA TRP A 35 15.38 -3.28 -1.65
C TRP A 35 15.71 -2.87 -0.20
N TYR A 36 16.14 -1.63 0.01
CA TYR A 36 16.44 -1.13 1.35
C TYR A 36 15.19 -1.03 2.24
N THR A 37 14.05 -0.59 1.70
CA THR A 37 12.78 -0.56 2.44
C THR A 37 12.38 -1.96 2.92
N ARG A 38 12.46 -2.97 2.05
CA ARG A 38 12.12 -4.35 2.40
C ARG A 38 13.04 -4.91 3.48
N ASN A 39 14.34 -4.65 3.39
CA ASN A 39 15.29 -5.14 4.40
C ASN A 39 15.13 -4.42 5.75
N MET A 40 14.82 -3.13 5.74
CA MET A 40 14.48 -2.40 6.96
C MET A 40 13.25 -3.02 7.63
N ILE A 41 12.19 -3.30 6.87
CA ILE A 41 10.96 -3.92 7.40
C ILE A 41 11.23 -5.35 7.89
N LYS A 42 12.04 -6.13 7.15
CA LYS A 42 12.42 -7.48 7.59
C LYS A 42 13.13 -7.46 8.94
N ARG A 43 14.12 -6.59 9.11
CA ARG A 43 14.83 -6.41 10.39
C ARG A 43 13.89 -5.94 11.50
N LEU A 44 12.98 -5.02 11.19
CA LEU A 44 12.00 -4.54 12.15
C LEU A 44 11.08 -5.68 12.65
N LEU A 45 10.64 -6.56 11.75
CA LEU A 45 9.83 -7.74 12.08
C LEU A 45 10.57 -8.78 12.94
N GLU A 46 11.90 -8.84 12.84
CA GLU A 46 12.73 -9.71 13.69
C GLU A 46 12.83 -9.15 15.12
N GLU A 47 12.73 -7.83 15.29
CA GLU A 47 12.83 -7.16 16.59
C GLU A 47 11.49 -6.98 17.30
N ARG A 48 10.40 -6.72 16.54
CA ARG A 48 9.09 -6.39 17.09
C ARG A 48 7.96 -6.62 16.10
N GLU A 49 6.74 -6.73 16.62
CA GLU A 49 5.55 -6.76 15.78
C GLU A 49 5.37 -5.43 15.03
N VAL A 50 5.08 -5.52 13.73
CA VAL A 50 4.65 -4.39 12.91
C VAL A 50 3.14 -4.49 12.73
N LEU A 51 2.41 -3.65 13.46
CA LEU A 51 0.94 -3.68 13.48
C LEU A 51 0.32 -3.33 12.12
N LEU A 52 0.92 -2.39 11.39
CA LEU A 52 0.35 -1.83 10.16
C LEU A 52 1.43 -1.34 9.20
N TYR A 53 1.21 -1.59 7.91
CA TYR A 53 1.96 -0.99 6.79
C TYR A 53 1.01 -0.18 5.91
N CYS A 54 1.40 1.05 5.56
CA CYS A 54 0.61 1.91 4.68
C CYS A 54 1.46 2.49 3.55
N ASP A 55 1.06 2.21 2.31
CA ASP A 55 1.63 2.77 1.08
C ASP A 55 0.72 3.91 0.58
N PHE A 56 1.17 5.16 0.68
CA PHE A 56 0.35 6.33 0.34
C PHE A 56 0.45 6.68 -1.15
N HIS A 57 -0.71 6.82 -1.80
CA HIS A 57 -0.87 7.09 -3.24
C HIS A 57 -1.87 8.21 -3.49
N GLY A 58 -1.73 8.83 -4.67
CA GLY A 58 -2.70 9.76 -5.22
C GLY A 58 -3.67 9.07 -6.19
N HIS A 59 -4.96 9.39 -6.11
CA HIS A 59 -5.99 8.81 -6.97
C HIS A 59 -6.72 9.86 -7.79
N SER A 60 -6.77 9.67 -9.11
CA SER A 60 -7.25 10.70 -10.04
C SER A 60 -8.73 10.59 -10.43
N ARG A 61 -9.45 9.53 -10.04
CA ARG A 61 -10.80 9.23 -10.57
C ARG A 61 -11.95 9.18 -9.57
N LYS A 62 -11.65 9.08 -8.28
CA LYS A 62 -12.64 8.92 -7.21
C LYS A 62 -12.43 10.04 -6.22
N ASN A 63 -13.48 10.48 -5.53
CA ASN A 63 -13.38 11.44 -4.43
C ASN A 63 -13.11 10.70 -3.10
N ASN A 64 -12.81 11.46 -2.04
CA ASN A 64 -12.46 10.97 -0.71
C ASN A 64 -11.21 10.06 -0.64
N ILE A 65 -10.81 9.75 0.59
CA ILE A 65 -9.74 8.81 0.92
C ILE A 65 -10.32 7.41 1.05
N PHE A 66 -9.63 6.39 0.56
CA PHE A 66 -10.02 5.00 0.76
C PHE A 66 -8.78 4.07 0.78
N LEU A 67 -8.98 2.83 1.24
CA LEU A 67 -7.91 1.85 1.35
C LEU A 67 -8.13 0.68 0.40
N TYR A 68 -7.07 0.28 -0.27
CA TYR A 68 -6.95 -1.07 -0.78
C TYR A 68 -6.23 -1.95 0.24
N GLY A 69 -6.80 -3.11 0.56
CA GLY A 69 -6.24 -4.10 1.48
C GLY A 69 -5.88 -5.42 0.79
N CYS A 70 -5.60 -6.43 1.60
CA CYS A 70 -5.36 -7.80 1.16
C CYS A 70 -6.26 -8.75 1.94
N ASN A 71 -7.23 -9.35 1.23
CA ASN A 71 -8.17 -10.28 1.84
C ASN A 71 -7.47 -11.58 2.22
N ASN A 72 -7.70 -12.07 3.44
CA ASN A 72 -7.22 -13.38 3.88
C ASN A 72 -8.28 -14.45 3.59
N ASN A 73 -7.85 -15.64 3.17
CA ASN A 73 -8.71 -16.80 3.00
C ASN A 73 -8.76 -17.68 4.26
N ASP A 74 -7.83 -17.48 5.19
CA ASP A 74 -7.82 -18.14 6.48
C ASP A 74 -8.94 -17.57 7.37
N ARG A 75 -9.83 -18.47 7.81
CA ARG A 75 -10.96 -18.14 8.70
C ARG A 75 -10.51 -17.49 10.01
N LYS A 76 -9.29 -17.75 10.47
CA LYS A 76 -8.73 -17.12 11.68
C LYS A 76 -8.71 -15.59 11.57
N TYR A 77 -8.52 -15.06 10.37
CA TYR A 77 -8.41 -13.62 10.12
C TYR A 77 -9.62 -13.07 9.36
N TRP A 78 -10.77 -13.76 9.42
CA TRP A 78 -12.00 -13.35 8.74
C TRP A 78 -12.35 -11.89 9.07
N LEU A 79 -12.41 -11.03 8.04
CA LEU A 79 -12.69 -9.58 8.11
C LEU A 79 -11.68 -8.74 8.92
N HIS A 80 -10.59 -9.32 9.42
CA HIS A 80 -9.62 -8.59 10.23
C HIS A 80 -9.07 -7.36 9.50
N GLU A 81 -8.72 -7.50 8.22
CA GLU A 81 -8.21 -6.41 7.39
C GLU A 81 -9.21 -5.26 7.18
N ARG A 82 -10.49 -5.43 7.54
CA ARG A 82 -11.54 -4.43 7.39
C ARG A 82 -11.79 -3.61 8.65
N VAL A 83 -11.30 -4.06 9.81
CA VAL A 83 -11.51 -3.38 11.08
C VAL A 83 -10.91 -1.97 11.04
N PHE A 84 -9.63 -1.85 10.64
CA PHE A 84 -8.97 -0.54 10.56
C PHE A 84 -9.62 0.43 9.57
N PRO A 85 -9.91 0.04 8.30
CA PRO A 85 -10.68 0.90 7.40
C PRO A 85 -12.07 1.28 7.93
N LEU A 86 -12.75 0.38 8.64
CA LEU A 86 -14.05 0.68 9.24
C LEU A 86 -13.90 1.73 10.35
N MET A 87 -12.91 1.60 11.23
CA MET A 87 -12.61 2.60 12.24
C MET A 87 -12.30 3.98 11.61
N LEU A 88 -11.54 4.03 10.52
CA LEU A 88 -11.28 5.29 9.81
C LEU A 88 -12.56 5.96 9.32
N SER A 89 -13.51 5.19 8.78
CA SER A 89 -14.80 5.74 8.35
C SER A 89 -15.66 6.29 9.48
N LYS A 90 -15.46 5.81 10.71
CA LYS A 90 -16.15 6.35 11.89
C LYS A 90 -15.48 7.59 12.44
N ASN A 91 -14.14 7.65 12.38
CA ASN A 91 -13.37 8.79 12.88
C ASN A 91 -13.28 9.97 11.90
N ALA A 92 -13.38 9.71 10.60
CA ALA A 92 -13.30 10.72 9.55
C ALA A 92 -14.37 10.49 8.46
N PRO A 93 -15.67 10.52 8.82
CA PRO A 93 -16.77 10.15 7.92
C PRO A 93 -16.90 11.07 6.71
N ASP A 94 -16.45 12.33 6.83
CA ASP A 94 -16.46 13.35 5.78
C ASP A 94 -15.25 13.27 4.83
N LYS A 95 -14.23 12.46 5.19
CA LYS A 95 -12.99 12.35 4.42
C LYS A 95 -12.72 10.94 3.91
N PHE A 96 -13.25 9.92 4.58
CA PHE A 96 -12.93 8.52 4.31
C PHE A 96 -14.14 7.71 3.84
N SER A 97 -14.00 7.06 2.68
CA SER A 97 -15.04 6.23 2.07
C SER A 97 -14.73 4.74 2.26
N PHE A 98 -15.33 4.11 3.28
CA PHE A 98 -15.21 2.65 3.48
C PHE A 98 -15.79 1.85 2.32
N GLN A 99 -16.89 2.33 1.72
CA GLN A 99 -17.52 1.69 0.56
C GLN A 99 -16.60 1.65 -0.65
N SER A 100 -15.65 2.60 -0.76
CA SER A 100 -14.67 2.62 -1.84
C SER A 100 -13.48 1.68 -1.60
N CYS A 101 -13.34 1.12 -0.39
CA CYS A 101 -12.27 0.18 -0.08
C CYS A 101 -12.41 -1.13 -0.88
N ASN A 102 -11.28 -1.75 -1.22
CA ASN A 102 -11.26 -3.04 -1.90
C ASN A 102 -10.12 -3.92 -1.37
N PHE A 103 -10.45 -5.16 -1.02
CA PHE A 103 -9.52 -6.10 -0.39
C PHE A 103 -9.07 -7.21 -1.35
N LYS A 104 -9.68 -7.31 -2.54
CA LYS A 104 -9.32 -8.34 -3.53
C LYS A 104 -7.93 -8.06 -4.10
N VAL A 105 -7.04 -9.05 -4.02
CA VAL A 105 -5.73 -9.00 -4.67
C VAL A 105 -5.85 -9.52 -6.10
N GLN A 106 -5.50 -8.69 -7.08
CA GLN A 106 -5.44 -9.08 -8.48
C GLN A 106 -4.02 -9.53 -8.84
N LYS A 107 -3.89 -10.45 -9.81
CA LYS A 107 -2.59 -10.98 -10.27
C LYS A 107 -1.58 -9.88 -10.66
N CYS A 108 -2.04 -8.78 -11.25
CA CYS A 108 -1.17 -7.65 -11.64
C CYS A 108 -0.69 -6.79 -10.45
N LYS A 109 -1.28 -6.96 -9.26
CA LYS A 109 -0.94 -6.23 -8.03
C LYS A 109 -0.05 -7.04 -7.10
N GLU A 110 0.29 -8.26 -7.47
CA GLU A 110 1.18 -9.16 -6.75
C GLU A 110 2.54 -8.53 -6.40
N GLY A 111 3.04 -7.63 -7.25
CA GLY A 111 4.31 -6.92 -7.04
C GLY A 111 4.19 -5.57 -6.34
N THR A 112 3.04 -5.20 -5.77
CA THR A 112 2.89 -3.94 -5.03
C THR A 112 3.41 -4.04 -3.61
N GLY A 113 3.77 -2.89 -3.02
CA GLY A 113 4.26 -2.83 -1.64
C GLY A 113 3.31 -3.47 -0.66
N ARG A 114 2.03 -3.08 -0.72
CA ARG A 114 0.97 -3.66 0.11
C ARG A 114 0.96 -5.19 0.12
N VAL A 115 0.96 -5.82 -1.07
CA VAL A 115 0.84 -7.29 -1.17
C VAL A 115 2.12 -7.97 -0.68
N VAL A 116 3.29 -7.38 -0.94
CA VAL A 116 4.56 -7.92 -0.46
C VAL A 116 4.68 -7.83 1.07
N MET A 117 4.32 -6.69 1.67
CA MET A 117 4.35 -6.53 3.14
C MET A 117 3.33 -7.44 3.83
N TRP A 118 2.15 -7.59 3.25
CA TRP A 118 1.15 -8.56 3.72
C TRP A 118 1.70 -9.99 3.76
N ARG A 119 2.41 -10.41 2.71
CA ARG A 119 3.05 -11.73 2.64
C ARG A 119 4.24 -11.90 3.57
N MET A 120 4.83 -10.80 4.05
CA MET A 120 5.87 -10.82 5.08
C MET A 120 5.29 -10.98 6.49
N GLY A 121 3.95 -11.02 6.64
CA GLY A 121 3.27 -11.24 7.92
C GLY A 121 2.55 -10.01 8.48
N ILE A 122 2.63 -8.86 7.82
CA ILE A 122 1.95 -7.64 8.27
C ILE A 122 0.49 -7.66 7.81
N LEU A 123 -0.41 -8.21 8.64
CA LEU A 123 -1.82 -8.42 8.30
C LEU A 123 -2.51 -7.15 7.82
N ASN A 124 -2.32 -6.05 8.55
CA ASN A 124 -2.87 -4.74 8.21
C ASN A 124 -1.95 -4.02 7.22
N SER A 125 -1.85 -4.54 5.99
CA SER A 125 -1.11 -3.90 4.91
C SER A 125 -2.07 -3.23 3.95
N TYR A 126 -1.90 -1.93 3.75
CA TYR A 126 -2.79 -1.13 2.90
C TYR A 126 -2.06 -0.27 1.88
N THR A 127 -2.79 0.05 0.80
CA THR A 127 -2.50 1.21 -0.05
C THR A 127 -3.57 2.22 0.27
N MET A 128 -3.19 3.39 0.78
CA MET A 128 -4.10 4.51 1.00
C MET A 128 -4.11 5.37 -0.25
N GLU A 129 -5.29 5.54 -0.83
CA GLU A 129 -5.51 6.36 -2.01
C GLU A 129 -6.14 7.67 -1.54
N SER A 130 -5.38 8.76 -1.64
CA SER A 130 -5.88 10.13 -1.41
C SER A 130 -6.18 10.79 -2.74
N THR A 131 -7.34 11.37 -2.87
CA THR A 131 -7.83 11.86 -4.17
C THR A 131 -7.32 13.25 -4.53
N PHE A 132 -7.16 13.51 -5.82
CA PHE A 132 -6.99 14.87 -6.35
C PHE A 132 -8.31 15.66 -6.43
N GLY A 133 -9.46 14.96 -6.44
CA GLY A 133 -10.80 15.56 -6.52
C GLY A 133 -11.37 16.06 -5.21
N GLY A 134 -10.65 15.91 -4.09
CA GLY A 134 -11.06 16.36 -2.77
C GLY A 134 -12.13 15.51 -2.09
N SER A 135 -12.60 15.98 -0.94
CA SER A 135 -13.65 15.33 -0.15
C SER A 135 -15.04 15.78 -0.60
N THR A 136 -16.02 14.88 -0.47
CA THR A 136 -17.45 15.14 -0.76
C THR A 136 -18.29 14.90 0.46
#